data_AF-A0AAU1HLI5-F1
#
_entry.id   AF-A0AAU1HLI5-F1
#
_cell.length_a   1.000
_cell.length_b   1.000
_cell.length_c   1.000
_cell.angle_alpha   90.00
_cell.angle_beta   90.00
_cell.angle_gamma   90.00
#
_symmetry.space_group_name_H-M   'P 1'
#
loop_
_entity.id
_entity.type
_entity.pdbx_description
1 polymer ?
#
loop_
_entity_poly.entity_id
_entity_poly.type
_entity_poly.pdbx_seq_one_letter_code
_entity_poly.pdbx_strand_id
1 'polypeptide(L)'
;MSDPTLQQMTRHDRASRRRPRRAPVLGVAVAVVLAAGAGWWGYRAWSGDGAGQDPEVTAATERLQSFLDAWGAGEAAKAAALSDSPSNAESLLTSVMSNLKPTKSELTAGDGDKNDKGGVTVPFTARFSIPAVGRFAYESEATVVVKAGEWTVEFTSPMIHPRLKPGQTLALKTVAERAAVLDTNGDDLQAASLRGSVDEQGKGVFGLEARYDKQLRGGGGAATSEVVIADRQSGQAEASLTKSSAEPGKPVRTTIDPKVQGAAAAAMEGLKVNAALIAVEPSTGNILAVSNRPAGGLNRALAGQYPPGSTFKVVTAAAMLKAGMKPSDVVECPKFAHVDGQKFENQNQFTLPAGSTFKDSFAKSCNTMFVGHRAKVGGSALHDAAAAFGIGGVWDVGDTTYDGSVPVSTSDNDLAASTIGQARVQASPLVMASIAATVKEGTFKQPVLVPEAVKKKHEATAKLDPAVTDALRDMMRATVTYGAGSALTGIPGEPHAKTGTAEFGEEKPPRTHAWMIGYQGGSDLAWCVMLEDGGSGGADAGPVAARFLKALPDAG
;
A
#
# COMPACT_ATOMS: atom_id res chain seq x y z
N MET A 1 35.96 59.81 28.93
CA MET A 1 37.20 59.20 29.47
C MET A 1 37.45 57.94 28.64
N SER A 2 37.93 58.05 27.40
CA SER A 2 39.32 58.37 26.96
C SER A 2 40.20 57.11 26.87
N ASP A 3 40.09 56.43 25.71
CA ASP A 3 41.18 56.00 24.80
C ASP A 3 42.21 54.91 25.23
N PRO A 4 43.06 54.36 24.32
CA PRO A 4 42.84 53.04 23.71
C PRO A 4 44.13 52.15 23.59
N THR A 5 44.07 51.12 22.74
CA THR A 5 45.14 50.54 21.88
C THR A 5 46.21 49.55 22.39
N LEU A 6 46.17 48.36 21.75
CA LEU A 6 47.20 47.65 20.95
C LEU A 6 48.40 46.89 21.58
N GLN A 7 48.63 45.74 20.91
CA GLN A 7 49.84 44.91 20.79
C GLN A 7 50.16 43.96 21.97
N GLN A 8 50.54 42.69 21.77
CA GLN A 8 51.33 42.09 20.70
C GLN A 8 51.07 40.57 20.59
N MET A 9 51.24 40.03 19.38
CA MET A 9 51.36 38.61 19.07
C MET A 9 52.65 38.01 19.68
N THR A 10 52.64 36.72 20.05
CA THR A 10 53.59 35.72 19.53
C THR A 10 53.21 34.29 19.94
N ARG A 11 53.65 33.36 19.09
CA ARG A 11 53.31 31.93 18.98
C ARG A 11 53.81 31.11 20.17
N HIS A 12 53.06 30.07 20.56
CA HIS A 12 53.62 28.71 20.70
C HIS A 12 52.53 27.61 20.72
N ASP A 13 52.86 26.56 19.98
CA ASP A 13 52.51 25.15 20.15
C ASP A 13 51.13 24.60 19.74
N ARG A 14 51.18 24.00 18.54
CA ARG A 14 50.28 22.98 18.01
C ARG A 14 50.26 21.74 18.93
N ALA A 15 49.12 21.49 19.57
CA ALA A 15 48.73 20.16 20.03
C ALA A 15 47.50 19.68 19.24
N SER A 16 47.73 18.76 18.32
CA SER A 16 46.71 18.12 17.47
C SER A 16 45.88 17.11 18.27
N ARG A 17 44.73 17.53 18.81
CA ARG A 17 43.71 16.58 19.31
C ARG A 17 42.78 16.14 18.18
N ARG A 18 42.97 14.88 17.78
CA ARG A 18 42.21 14.14 16.77
C ARG A 18 40.70 14.14 17.07
N ARG A 19 39.90 14.55 16.09
CA ARG A 19 38.46 14.24 15.99
C ARG A 19 38.29 12.76 15.60
N PRO A 20 37.35 12.00 16.20
CA PRO A 20 37.05 10.66 15.72
C PRO A 20 36.23 10.76 14.42
N ARG A 21 36.79 10.30 13.32
CA ARG A 21 36.06 10.04 12.08
C ARG A 21 35.14 8.84 12.32
N ARG A 22 33.83 9.05 12.21
CA ARG A 22 32.85 7.96 12.08
C ARG A 22 33.11 7.26 10.74
N ALA A 23 33.63 6.04 10.80
CA ALA A 23 33.73 5.14 9.66
C ALA A 23 32.34 4.52 9.37
N PRO A 24 32.02 4.20 8.11
CA PRO A 24 30.79 3.49 7.78
C PRO A 24 30.88 2.07 8.34
N VAL A 25 29.86 1.66 9.10
CA VAL A 25 29.69 0.26 9.51
C VAL A 25 29.28 -0.51 8.25
N LEU A 26 30.28 -1.06 7.57
CA LEU A 26 30.11 -2.09 6.57
C LEU A 26 29.52 -3.31 7.30
N GLY A 27 28.28 -3.67 6.98
CA GLY A 27 27.66 -4.89 7.49
C GLY A 27 28.48 -6.08 7.05
N VAL A 28 29.27 -6.64 7.96
CA VAL A 28 29.98 -7.90 7.76
C VAL A 28 28.93 -9.00 7.75
N ALA A 29 28.63 -9.53 6.57
CA ALA A 29 27.95 -10.81 6.45
C ALA A 29 28.90 -11.89 7.02
N VAL A 30 28.65 -12.29 8.26
CA VAL A 30 29.38 -13.36 8.93
C VAL A 30 28.93 -14.69 8.32
N ALA A 31 29.68 -15.16 7.33
CA ALA A 31 29.64 -16.55 6.91
C ALA A 31 30.53 -17.38 7.87
N VAL A 32 29.88 -18.07 8.80
CA VAL A 32 30.46 -19.14 9.64
C VAL A 32 29.70 -20.39 9.20
N VAL A 33 30.31 -21.40 8.57
CA VAL A 33 31.36 -22.30 9.10
C VAL A 33 32.36 -22.67 7.98
N LEU A 34 33.65 -22.38 8.16
CA LEU A 34 34.78 -22.91 7.36
C LEU A 34 35.95 -23.37 8.24
N ALA A 35 35.68 -23.95 9.41
CA ALA A 35 36.72 -24.39 10.32
C ALA A 35 36.61 -25.90 10.61
N ALA A 36 37.09 -26.70 9.66
CA ALA A 36 37.62 -28.04 9.91
C ALA A 36 38.48 -28.57 8.73
N GLY A 37 38.13 -28.25 7.49
CA GLY A 37 38.77 -28.86 6.29
C GLY A 37 39.99 -28.13 5.73
N ALA A 38 40.07 -26.79 5.84
CA ALA A 38 41.14 -26.02 5.18
C ALA A 38 42.56 -26.35 5.69
N GLY A 39 42.68 -26.77 6.95
CA GLY A 39 43.96 -27.20 7.52
C GLY A 39 44.46 -28.54 6.97
N TRP A 40 43.57 -29.41 6.52
CA TRP A 40 43.94 -30.72 5.97
C TRP A 40 44.32 -30.62 4.48
N TRP A 41 43.60 -29.82 3.70
CA TRP A 41 43.87 -29.58 2.28
C TRP A 41 45.17 -28.78 2.03
N GLY A 42 45.45 -27.75 2.83
CA GLY A 42 46.68 -26.97 2.72
C GLY A 42 47.95 -27.76 3.08
N TYR A 43 47.83 -28.78 3.93
CA TYR A 43 48.94 -29.65 4.31
C TYR A 43 49.26 -30.69 3.21
N ARG A 44 48.23 -31.24 2.54
CA ARG A 44 48.40 -32.26 1.49
C ARG A 44 48.94 -31.71 0.16
N ALA A 45 48.67 -30.44 -0.17
CA ALA A 45 49.26 -29.77 -1.33
C ALA A 45 50.77 -29.47 -1.17
N TRP A 46 51.32 -29.55 0.06
CA TRP A 46 52.73 -29.32 0.33
C TRP A 46 53.54 -30.62 0.53
N SER A 47 52.88 -31.75 0.76
CA SER A 47 53.51 -33.07 0.91
C SER A 47 52.92 -34.09 -0.07
N GLY A 48 53.51 -34.22 -1.25
CA GLY A 48 53.16 -35.30 -2.18
C GLY A 48 53.62 -35.03 -3.60
N ASP A 49 54.60 -35.81 -4.05
CA ASP A 49 55.28 -35.75 -5.33
C ASP A 49 54.36 -35.79 -6.57
N GLY A 50 54.82 -35.14 -7.64
CA GLY A 50 54.21 -35.16 -8.97
C GLY A 50 54.32 -36.52 -9.66
N ALA A 51 53.56 -37.50 -9.19
CA ALA A 51 53.22 -38.71 -9.94
C ALA A 51 51.91 -38.45 -10.71
N GLY A 52 51.85 -38.78 -12.00
CA GLY A 52 50.62 -38.64 -12.80
C GLY A 52 49.47 -39.39 -12.13
N GLN A 53 48.29 -38.75 -12.07
CA GLN A 53 47.07 -39.37 -11.53
C GLN A 53 46.84 -40.73 -12.18
N ASP A 54 46.55 -41.74 -11.36
CA ASP A 54 46.27 -43.11 -11.78
C ASP A 54 45.15 -43.11 -12.85
N PRO A 55 45.34 -43.72 -14.02
CA PRO A 55 44.34 -43.72 -15.10
C PRO A 55 42.96 -44.22 -14.67
N GLU A 56 42.88 -45.15 -13.70
CA GLU A 56 41.61 -45.63 -13.16
C GLU A 56 40.92 -44.56 -12.31
N VAL A 57 41.68 -43.79 -11.53
CA VAL A 57 41.16 -42.67 -10.74
C VAL A 57 40.66 -41.56 -11.65
N THR A 58 41.39 -41.25 -12.72
CA THR A 58 40.96 -40.27 -13.73
C THR A 58 39.64 -40.68 -14.39
N ALA A 59 39.55 -41.91 -14.88
CA ALA A 59 38.32 -42.41 -15.54
C ALA A 59 37.11 -42.44 -14.60
N ALA A 60 37.31 -42.84 -13.34
CA ALA A 60 36.26 -42.80 -12.32
C ALA A 60 35.80 -41.37 -12.01
N THR A 61 36.74 -40.43 -11.92
CA THR A 61 36.46 -39.01 -11.65
C THR A 61 35.70 -38.36 -12.81
N GLU A 62 36.10 -38.62 -14.07
CA GLU A 62 35.38 -38.17 -15.27
C GLU A 62 33.95 -38.73 -15.33
N ARG A 63 33.77 -40.00 -14.94
CA ARG A 63 32.46 -40.63 -14.86
C ARG A 63 31.57 -39.96 -13.82
N LEU A 64 32.11 -39.67 -12.64
CA LEU A 64 31.37 -38.91 -11.63
C LEU A 64 31.06 -37.49 -12.12
N GLN A 65 32.01 -36.79 -12.74
CA GLN A 65 31.77 -35.44 -13.26
C GLN A 65 30.62 -35.44 -14.28
N SER A 66 30.54 -36.45 -15.15
CA SER A 66 29.41 -36.62 -16.09
C SER A 66 28.06 -36.78 -15.37
N PHE A 67 28.04 -37.53 -14.25
CA PHE A 67 26.85 -37.62 -13.39
C PHE A 67 26.49 -36.28 -12.76
N LEU A 68 27.49 -35.57 -12.22
CA LEU A 68 27.31 -34.28 -11.54
C LEU A 68 26.85 -33.19 -12.52
N ASP A 69 27.36 -33.18 -13.74
CA ASP A 69 26.95 -32.25 -14.80
C ASP A 69 25.49 -32.48 -15.21
N ALA A 70 25.10 -33.74 -15.42
CA ALA A 70 23.72 -34.10 -15.73
C ALA A 70 22.77 -33.74 -14.57
N TRP A 71 23.19 -33.96 -13.32
CA TRP A 71 22.42 -33.52 -12.15
C TRP A 71 22.31 -31.99 -12.09
N GLY A 72 23.42 -31.27 -12.25
CA GLY A 72 23.45 -29.80 -12.24
C GLY A 72 22.58 -29.18 -13.33
N ALA A 73 22.51 -29.81 -14.51
CA ALA A 73 21.65 -29.42 -15.62
C ALA A 73 20.15 -29.76 -15.40
N GLY A 74 19.81 -30.45 -14.31
CA GLY A 74 18.44 -30.92 -14.03
C GLY A 74 18.02 -32.14 -14.85
N GLU A 75 18.96 -32.82 -15.52
CA GLU A 75 18.73 -33.99 -16.37
C GLU A 75 18.79 -35.28 -15.55
N ALA A 76 17.88 -35.42 -14.57
CA ALA A 76 17.90 -36.49 -13.58
C ALA A 76 17.96 -37.91 -14.17
N ALA A 77 17.24 -38.18 -15.27
CA ALA A 77 17.28 -39.47 -15.96
C ALA A 77 18.66 -39.77 -16.57
N LYS A 78 19.37 -38.76 -17.10
CA LYS A 78 20.72 -38.94 -17.66
C LYS A 78 21.74 -39.22 -16.57
N ALA A 79 21.66 -38.47 -15.46
CA ALA A 79 22.51 -38.73 -14.30
C ALA A 79 22.26 -40.15 -13.74
N ALA A 80 20.99 -40.51 -13.56
CA ALA A 80 20.59 -41.81 -13.05
C ALA A 80 21.11 -43.00 -13.86
N ALA A 81 21.17 -42.88 -15.18
CA ALA A 81 21.71 -43.93 -16.07
C ALA A 81 23.20 -44.24 -15.83
N LEU A 82 23.94 -43.35 -15.17
CA LEU A 82 25.35 -43.53 -14.82
C LEU A 82 25.54 -44.16 -13.42
N SER A 83 24.44 -44.48 -12.74
CA SER A 83 24.43 -45.04 -11.38
C SER A 83 24.02 -46.51 -11.35
N ASP A 84 24.32 -47.17 -10.25
CA ASP A 84 23.95 -48.56 -10.01
C ASP A 84 22.50 -48.76 -9.55
N SER A 85 21.77 -47.68 -9.29
CA SER A 85 20.36 -47.70 -8.93
C SER A 85 19.55 -46.60 -9.65
N PRO A 86 19.39 -46.69 -10.99
CA PRO A 86 18.83 -45.61 -11.80
C PRO A 86 17.47 -45.07 -11.31
N SER A 87 16.52 -45.95 -10.96
CA SER A 87 15.20 -45.51 -10.50
C SER A 87 15.25 -44.71 -9.19
N ASN A 88 16.12 -45.08 -8.25
CA ASN A 88 16.28 -44.37 -6.98
C ASN A 88 16.99 -43.03 -7.19
N ALA A 89 18.03 -43.03 -8.03
CA ALA A 89 18.77 -41.83 -8.41
C ALA A 89 17.86 -40.81 -9.08
N GLU A 90 17.16 -41.20 -10.14
CA GLU A 90 16.26 -40.30 -10.88
C GLU A 90 15.22 -39.68 -9.96
N SER A 91 14.59 -40.51 -9.11
CA SER A 91 13.55 -40.09 -8.19
C SER A 91 14.04 -39.05 -7.16
N LEU A 92 15.20 -39.28 -6.55
CA LEU A 92 15.74 -38.38 -5.53
C LEU A 92 16.30 -37.09 -6.15
N LEU A 93 17.03 -37.17 -7.26
CA LEU A 93 17.56 -36.01 -7.97
C LEU A 93 16.43 -35.09 -8.46
N THR A 94 15.37 -35.66 -9.03
CA THR A 94 14.17 -34.92 -9.45
C THR A 94 13.51 -34.23 -8.27
N SER A 95 13.40 -34.91 -7.12
CA SER A 95 12.83 -34.33 -5.90
C SER A 95 13.64 -33.14 -5.41
N VAL A 96 14.97 -33.26 -5.31
CA VAL A 96 15.84 -32.16 -4.86
C VAL A 96 15.72 -30.95 -5.79
N MET A 97 15.81 -31.15 -7.10
CA MET A 97 15.76 -30.05 -8.07
C MET A 97 14.38 -29.37 -8.09
N SER A 98 13.31 -30.16 -7.97
CA SER A 98 11.93 -29.65 -7.96
C SER A 98 11.57 -28.91 -6.67
N ASN A 99 12.15 -29.33 -5.54
CA ASN A 99 11.94 -28.71 -4.24
C ASN A 99 12.77 -27.42 -4.07
N LEU A 100 14.03 -27.42 -4.50
CA LEU A 100 14.93 -26.27 -4.33
C LEU A 100 14.79 -25.23 -5.44
N LYS A 101 14.37 -25.64 -6.65
CA LYS A 101 14.23 -24.78 -7.86
C LYS A 101 15.41 -23.81 -8.04
N PRO A 102 16.66 -24.30 -8.07
CA PRO A 102 17.82 -23.43 -8.22
C PRO A 102 17.80 -22.75 -9.59
N THR A 103 18.23 -21.49 -9.65
CA THR A 103 18.47 -20.79 -10.93
C THR A 103 19.81 -21.14 -11.54
N LYS A 104 20.74 -21.67 -10.72
CA LYS A 104 22.04 -22.18 -11.14
C LYS A 104 22.49 -23.30 -10.21
N SER A 105 23.05 -24.36 -10.78
CA SER A 105 23.68 -25.46 -10.06
C SER A 105 25.06 -25.73 -10.65
N GLU A 106 26.07 -25.79 -9.80
CA GLU A 106 27.45 -26.16 -10.17
C GLU A 106 27.89 -27.28 -9.24
N LEU A 107 28.20 -28.45 -9.79
CA LEU A 107 28.71 -29.58 -9.05
C LEU A 107 30.05 -29.99 -9.66
N THR A 108 31.09 -30.05 -8.83
CA THR A 108 32.46 -30.24 -9.30
C THR A 108 33.14 -31.33 -8.49
N ALA A 109 33.57 -32.39 -9.16
CA ALA A 109 34.40 -33.43 -8.60
C ALA A 109 35.79 -32.87 -8.24
N GLY A 110 36.32 -33.31 -7.11
CA GLY A 110 37.71 -33.10 -6.70
C GLY A 110 38.57 -34.31 -7.07
N ASP A 111 39.75 -34.39 -6.46
CA ASP A 111 40.68 -35.50 -6.69
C ASP A 111 40.21 -36.78 -5.98
N GLY A 112 40.06 -37.86 -6.75
CA GLY A 112 39.67 -39.16 -6.22
C GLY A 112 40.83 -39.96 -5.63
N ASP A 113 40.51 -40.84 -4.68
CA ASP A 113 41.44 -41.79 -4.08
C ASP A 113 40.90 -43.21 -4.24
N LYS A 114 41.76 -44.19 -4.56
CA LYS A 114 41.34 -45.61 -4.55
C LYS A 114 40.99 -46.04 -3.13
N ASN A 115 39.91 -46.81 -3.00
CA ASN A 115 39.49 -47.38 -1.73
C ASN A 115 39.86 -48.86 -1.59
N ASP A 116 39.85 -49.36 -0.35
CA ASP A 116 40.21 -50.75 -0.01
C ASP A 116 39.29 -51.81 -0.63
N LYS A 117 38.18 -51.39 -1.27
CA LYS A 117 37.18 -52.26 -1.90
C LYS A 117 37.28 -52.29 -3.42
N GLY A 118 38.33 -51.71 -4.01
CA GLY A 118 38.56 -51.71 -5.45
C GLY A 118 37.71 -50.68 -6.23
N GLY A 119 37.13 -49.70 -5.55
CA GLY A 119 36.50 -48.52 -6.15
C GLY A 119 37.34 -47.26 -5.96
N VAL A 120 36.84 -46.14 -6.48
CA VAL A 120 37.43 -44.81 -6.30
C VAL A 120 36.44 -43.95 -5.53
N THR A 121 36.89 -43.39 -4.41
CA THR A 121 36.12 -42.42 -3.63
C THR A 121 36.52 -41.02 -4.08
N VAL A 122 35.55 -40.24 -4.53
CA VAL A 122 35.77 -38.91 -5.12
C VAL A 122 34.95 -37.89 -4.32
N PRO A 123 35.60 -36.92 -3.65
CA PRO A 123 34.89 -35.81 -3.03
C PRO A 123 34.35 -34.87 -4.13
N PHE A 124 33.26 -34.18 -3.87
CA PHE A 124 32.76 -33.14 -4.77
C PHE A 124 32.13 -31.99 -3.99
N THR A 125 32.14 -30.82 -4.61
CA THR A 125 31.45 -29.63 -4.08
C THR A 125 30.16 -29.41 -4.86
N ALA A 126 29.04 -29.31 -4.16
CA ALA A 126 27.77 -28.88 -4.73
C ALA A 126 27.50 -27.41 -4.39
N ARG A 127 27.11 -26.62 -5.39
CA ARG A 127 26.78 -25.20 -5.25
C ARG A 127 25.47 -24.90 -5.97
N PHE A 128 24.48 -24.45 -5.22
CA PHE A 128 23.17 -24.05 -5.73
C PHE A 128 22.96 -22.55 -5.50
N SER A 129 22.42 -21.86 -6.50
CA SER A 129 21.86 -20.52 -6.36
C SER A 129 20.34 -20.64 -6.27
N ILE A 130 19.79 -20.44 -5.07
CA ILE A 130 18.36 -20.63 -4.80
C ILE A 130 17.73 -19.26 -4.53
N PRO A 131 16.69 -18.82 -5.28
CA PRO A 131 16.12 -17.48 -5.13
C PRO A 131 15.70 -17.10 -3.69
N ALA A 132 15.10 -18.05 -2.95
CA ALA A 132 14.58 -17.82 -1.60
C ALA A 132 15.62 -17.98 -0.48
N VAL A 133 16.85 -18.43 -0.79
CA VAL A 133 17.91 -18.72 0.21
C VAL A 133 19.23 -18.02 -0.11
N GLY A 134 19.50 -17.71 -1.37
CA GLY A 134 20.81 -17.29 -1.85
C GLY A 134 21.70 -18.48 -2.21
N ARG A 135 23.01 -18.32 -2.02
CA ARG A 135 24.00 -19.36 -2.35
C ARG A 135 24.01 -20.44 -1.26
N PHE A 136 23.72 -21.68 -1.65
CA PHE A 136 23.83 -22.86 -0.80
C PHE A 136 24.96 -23.74 -1.34
N ALA A 137 25.97 -24.01 -0.52
CA ALA A 137 27.11 -24.82 -0.92
C ALA A 137 27.49 -25.80 0.18
N TYR A 138 27.86 -27.02 -0.22
CA TYR A 138 28.32 -28.06 0.68
C TYR A 138 29.27 -29.02 -0.06
N GLU A 139 30.02 -29.78 0.71
CA GLU A 139 30.87 -30.86 0.21
C GLU A 139 30.20 -32.20 0.50
N SER A 140 30.40 -33.15 -0.41
CA SER A 140 29.94 -34.52 -0.28
C SER A 140 30.95 -35.44 -0.97
N GLU A 141 30.73 -36.75 -0.90
CA GLU A 141 31.58 -37.75 -1.52
C GLU A 141 30.75 -38.79 -2.25
N ALA A 142 31.31 -39.35 -3.32
CA ALA A 142 30.71 -40.43 -4.06
C ALA A 142 31.73 -41.55 -4.23
N THR A 143 31.24 -42.79 -4.25
CA THR A 143 32.06 -43.95 -4.60
C THR A 143 31.72 -44.39 -6.02
N VAL A 144 32.73 -44.60 -6.84
CA VAL A 144 32.59 -45.07 -8.21
C VAL A 144 33.26 -46.43 -8.30
N VAL A 145 32.52 -47.41 -8.82
CA VAL A 145 32.96 -48.82 -8.90
C VAL A 145 32.81 -49.33 -10.32
N VAL A 146 33.59 -50.34 -10.69
CA VAL A 146 33.42 -51.02 -11.97
C VAL A 146 32.28 -52.04 -11.83
N LYS A 147 31.21 -51.87 -12.61
CA LYS A 147 30.12 -52.85 -12.75
C LYS A 147 29.95 -53.18 -14.24
N ALA A 148 29.91 -54.47 -14.56
CA ALA A 148 29.82 -54.95 -15.95
C ALA A 148 30.90 -54.36 -16.90
N GLY A 149 32.10 -54.06 -16.39
CA GLY A 149 33.19 -53.46 -17.16
C GLY A 149 33.11 -51.93 -17.32
N GLU A 150 32.11 -51.28 -16.73
CA GLU A 150 31.93 -49.83 -16.79
C GLU A 150 32.03 -49.17 -15.41
N TRP A 151 32.67 -48.01 -15.36
CA TRP A 151 32.62 -47.16 -14.17
C TRP A 151 31.18 -46.72 -13.90
N THR A 152 30.71 -46.98 -12.70
CA THR A 152 29.33 -46.77 -12.27
C THR A 152 29.33 -46.08 -10.92
N VAL A 153 28.52 -45.04 -10.78
CA VAL A 153 28.37 -44.33 -9.51
C VAL A 153 27.53 -45.19 -8.56
N GLU A 154 28.05 -45.50 -7.38
CA GLU A 154 27.30 -46.15 -6.31
C GLU A 154 26.38 -45.12 -5.64
N PHE A 155 25.09 -45.18 -5.95
CA PHE A 155 24.16 -44.14 -5.54
C PHE A 155 23.54 -44.42 -4.16
N THR A 156 23.73 -43.48 -3.25
CA THR A 156 23.18 -43.54 -1.89
C THR A 156 22.64 -42.17 -1.47
N SER A 157 21.71 -42.13 -0.51
CA SER A 157 21.20 -40.85 0.02
C SER A 157 22.30 -39.92 0.56
N PRO A 158 23.30 -40.39 1.33
CA PRO A 158 24.40 -39.54 1.80
C PRO A 158 25.23 -38.90 0.69
N MET A 159 25.30 -39.51 -0.50
CA MET A 159 25.95 -38.89 -1.66
C MET A 159 25.32 -37.54 -2.02
N ILE A 160 23.98 -37.45 -2.00
CA ILE A 160 23.27 -36.20 -2.31
C ILE A 160 23.58 -35.11 -1.30
N HIS A 161 23.60 -35.45 -0.02
CA HIS A 161 24.05 -34.57 1.06
C HIS A 161 24.46 -35.44 2.26
N PRO A 162 25.61 -35.19 2.93
CA PRO A 162 26.18 -36.12 3.93
C PRO A 162 25.26 -36.47 5.11
N ARG A 163 24.30 -35.59 5.41
CA ARG A 163 23.32 -35.76 6.50
C ARG A 163 22.02 -36.46 6.08
N LEU A 164 21.85 -36.78 4.79
CA LEU A 164 20.61 -37.33 4.24
C LEU A 164 20.50 -38.84 4.51
N LYS A 165 19.36 -39.29 5.03
CA LYS A 165 19.03 -40.71 5.24
C LYS A 165 18.11 -41.25 4.13
N PRO A 166 18.02 -42.58 3.95
CA PRO A 166 17.02 -43.18 3.08
C PRO A 166 15.60 -42.67 3.41
N GLY A 167 14.82 -42.34 2.39
CA GLY A 167 13.48 -41.77 2.53
C GLY A 167 13.42 -40.23 2.64
N GLN A 168 14.56 -39.54 2.69
CA GLN A 168 14.61 -38.09 2.84
C GLN A 168 14.99 -37.36 1.55
N THR A 169 14.74 -36.05 1.50
CA THR A 169 15.14 -35.14 0.42
C THR A 169 15.56 -33.77 0.97
N LEU A 170 16.05 -32.90 0.10
CA LEU A 170 16.25 -31.49 0.40
C LEU A 170 14.99 -30.71 0.02
N ALA A 171 14.57 -29.79 0.89
CA ALA A 171 13.40 -28.94 0.66
C ALA A 171 13.62 -27.52 1.19
N LEU A 172 12.69 -26.62 0.85
CA LEU A 172 12.65 -25.26 1.36
C LEU A 172 11.60 -25.14 2.47
N LYS A 173 12.00 -24.57 3.60
CA LYS A 173 11.08 -24.16 4.67
C LYS A 173 11.04 -22.64 4.73
N THR A 174 9.89 -22.03 4.49
CA THR A 174 9.71 -20.57 4.63
C THR A 174 9.80 -20.19 6.10
N VAL A 175 10.58 -19.16 6.42
CA VAL A 175 10.82 -18.70 7.80
C VAL A 175 10.31 -17.29 8.03
N ALA A 176 10.42 -16.40 7.04
CA ALA A 176 9.83 -15.07 7.12
C ALA A 176 8.37 -15.11 6.64
N GLU A 177 7.44 -15.10 7.58
CA GLU A 177 6.02 -14.90 7.27
C GLU A 177 5.75 -13.43 6.94
N ARG A 178 4.96 -13.22 5.89
CA ARG A 178 4.45 -11.89 5.56
C ARG A 178 3.51 -11.46 6.68
N ALA A 179 3.78 -10.30 7.28
CA ALA A 179 2.90 -9.72 8.29
C ALA A 179 1.61 -9.16 7.67
N ALA A 180 0.60 -9.01 8.51
CA ALA A 180 -0.72 -8.55 8.09
C ALA A 180 -0.84 -7.01 8.06
N VAL A 181 -1.78 -6.54 7.25
CA VAL A 181 -2.36 -5.20 7.37
C VAL A 181 -3.54 -5.31 8.33
N LEU A 182 -3.51 -4.51 9.39
CA LEU A 182 -4.41 -4.65 10.53
C LEU A 182 -5.40 -3.48 10.62
N ASP A 183 -6.61 -3.78 11.08
CA ASP A 183 -7.60 -2.78 11.51
C ASP A 183 -7.31 -2.25 12.93
N THR A 184 -8.22 -1.44 13.47
CA THR A 184 -8.09 -0.86 14.81
C THR A 184 -8.15 -1.89 15.95
N ASN A 185 -8.76 -3.05 15.73
CA ASN A 185 -8.81 -4.14 16.72
C ASN A 185 -7.51 -4.97 16.71
N GLY A 186 -6.71 -4.83 15.67
CA GLY A 186 -5.52 -5.65 15.43
C GLY A 186 -5.82 -6.93 14.67
N ASP A 187 -7.01 -7.04 14.07
CA ASP A 187 -7.40 -8.14 13.20
C ASP A 187 -7.02 -7.84 11.74
N ASP A 188 -6.98 -8.87 10.90
CA ASP A 188 -6.73 -8.74 9.47
C ASP A 188 -7.74 -7.80 8.80
N LEU A 189 -7.23 -6.78 8.10
CA LEU A 189 -8.04 -5.73 7.48
C LEU A 189 -9.03 -6.28 6.44
N GLN A 190 -10.32 -6.23 6.76
CA GLN A 190 -11.43 -6.60 5.87
C GLN A 190 -11.88 -5.44 4.96
N ALA A 191 -10.94 -4.89 4.20
CA ALA A 191 -11.21 -3.79 3.26
C ALA A 191 -10.52 -4.07 1.92
N ALA A 192 -11.03 -5.01 1.13
CA ALA A 192 -10.35 -5.52 -0.07
C ALA A 192 -9.87 -4.41 -1.02
N SER A 193 -10.67 -3.37 -1.22
CA SER A 193 -10.33 -2.25 -2.11
C SER A 193 -9.23 -1.33 -1.60
N LEU A 194 -8.95 -1.37 -0.30
CA LEU A 194 -7.91 -0.59 0.36
C LEU A 194 -6.67 -1.44 0.62
N ARG A 195 -6.88 -2.62 1.23
CA ARG A 195 -5.84 -3.60 1.52
C ARG A 195 -5.06 -3.96 0.26
N GLY A 196 -5.78 -4.29 -0.81
CA GLY A 196 -5.18 -4.76 -2.06
C GLY A 196 -4.92 -6.27 -2.06
N SER A 197 -3.97 -6.70 -2.90
CA SER A 197 -3.65 -8.12 -3.08
C SER A 197 -2.15 -8.38 -3.17
N VAL A 198 -1.80 -9.66 -3.08
CA VAL A 198 -0.47 -10.19 -3.36
C VAL A 198 -0.50 -11.13 -4.56
N ASP A 199 0.63 -11.33 -5.22
CA ASP A 199 0.79 -12.36 -6.26
C ASP A 199 1.07 -13.76 -5.64
N GLU A 200 1.23 -14.78 -6.48
CA GLU A 200 1.53 -16.16 -6.05
C GLU A 200 2.84 -16.26 -5.26
N GLN A 201 3.73 -15.28 -5.39
CA GLN A 201 5.01 -15.19 -4.70
C GLN A 201 4.91 -14.36 -3.40
N GLY A 202 3.72 -13.88 -3.04
CA GLY A 202 3.47 -13.09 -1.83
C GLY A 202 3.94 -11.64 -1.90
N LYS A 203 4.25 -11.13 -3.09
CA LYS A 203 4.61 -9.73 -3.33
C LYS A 203 3.33 -8.90 -3.52
N GLY A 204 3.25 -7.76 -2.86
CA GLY A 204 2.13 -6.83 -2.99
C GLY A 204 1.97 -6.29 -4.42
N VAL A 205 0.76 -6.38 -4.95
CA VAL A 205 0.42 -5.98 -6.33
C VAL A 205 -0.22 -4.60 -6.38
N PHE A 206 -1.15 -4.31 -5.45
CA PHE A 206 -1.76 -2.98 -5.30
C PHE A 206 -2.20 -2.72 -3.85
N GLY A 207 -2.72 -1.52 -3.59
CA GLY A 207 -3.21 -1.13 -2.26
C GLY A 207 -2.10 -1.04 -1.20
N LEU A 208 -2.49 -1.17 0.07
CA LEU A 208 -1.57 -1.17 1.20
C LEU A 208 -0.57 -2.34 1.13
N GLU A 209 -0.97 -3.50 0.60
CA GLU A 209 -0.09 -4.65 0.40
C GLU A 209 1.10 -4.31 -0.51
N ALA A 210 0.88 -3.56 -1.60
CA ALA A 210 1.96 -3.09 -2.47
C ALA A 210 2.76 -1.94 -1.86
N ARG A 211 2.08 -0.95 -1.28
CA ARG A 211 2.73 0.22 -0.69
C ARG A 211 3.71 -0.16 0.41
N TYR A 212 3.31 -1.08 1.27
CA TYR A 212 4.06 -1.52 2.43
C TYR A 212 4.74 -2.88 2.23
N ASP A 213 4.87 -3.35 0.97
CA ASP A 213 5.40 -4.67 0.65
C ASP A 213 6.73 -4.98 1.37
N LYS A 214 7.65 -4.02 1.37
CA LYS A 214 8.95 -4.18 2.06
C LYS A 214 8.81 -4.37 3.58
N GLN A 215 7.88 -3.66 4.21
CA GLN A 215 7.63 -3.76 5.65
C GLN A 215 6.91 -5.07 5.98
N LEU A 216 5.87 -5.41 5.21
CA LEU A 216 5.04 -6.59 5.41
C LEU A 216 5.79 -7.88 5.10
N ARG A 217 6.63 -7.92 4.06
CA ARG A 217 7.41 -9.11 3.71
C ARG A 217 8.62 -9.32 4.63
N GLY A 218 9.13 -8.25 5.24
CA GLY A 218 10.39 -8.29 5.97
C GLY A 218 11.59 -8.59 5.07
N GLY A 219 12.71 -8.98 5.68
CA GLY A 219 13.85 -9.59 5.00
C GLY A 219 14.35 -8.89 3.73
N GLY A 220 14.60 -7.57 3.75
CA GLY A 220 15.03 -6.77 2.60
C GLY A 220 16.19 -7.35 1.77
N GLY A 221 15.89 -8.28 0.86
CA GLY A 221 16.87 -9.03 0.05
C GLY A 221 17.53 -10.25 0.72
N ALA A 222 17.08 -10.67 1.91
CA ALA A 222 17.66 -11.80 2.66
C ALA A 222 16.94 -13.13 2.36
N ALA A 223 17.60 -14.24 2.68
CA ALA A 223 17.06 -15.61 2.57
C ALA A 223 15.75 -15.75 3.34
N THR A 224 14.60 -15.71 2.66
CA THR A 224 13.26 -15.85 3.25
C THR A 224 12.94 -17.30 3.66
N SER A 225 13.76 -18.25 3.20
CA SER A 225 13.62 -19.68 3.46
C SER A 225 14.93 -20.29 3.93
N GLU A 226 14.82 -21.46 4.56
CA GLU A 226 15.93 -22.33 4.91
C GLU A 226 15.92 -23.57 4.01
N VAL A 227 17.11 -24.08 3.66
CA VAL A 227 17.22 -25.45 3.11
C VAL A 227 17.14 -26.41 4.29
N VAL A 228 16.24 -27.37 4.21
CA VAL A 228 16.00 -28.39 5.22
C VAL A 228 16.13 -29.78 4.63
N ILE A 229 16.45 -30.75 5.48
CA ILE A 229 16.18 -32.16 5.22
C ILE A 229 14.72 -32.42 5.58
N ALA A 230 13.97 -33.01 4.65
CA ALA A 230 12.56 -33.33 4.82
C ALA A 230 12.29 -34.80 4.50
N ASP A 231 11.33 -35.39 5.20
CA ASP A 231 10.78 -36.69 4.88
C ASP A 231 10.01 -36.64 3.55
N ARG A 232 10.25 -37.60 2.65
CA ARG A 232 9.67 -37.57 1.29
C ARG A 232 8.19 -37.93 1.24
N GLN A 233 7.64 -38.59 2.26
CA GLN A 233 6.23 -39.00 2.29
C GLN A 233 5.35 -37.89 2.88
N SER A 234 5.75 -37.36 4.03
CA SER A 234 5.00 -36.35 4.78
C SER A 234 5.34 -34.92 4.39
N GLY A 235 6.53 -34.68 3.81
CA GLY A 235 7.06 -33.34 3.58
C GLY A 235 7.52 -32.63 4.85
N GLN A 236 7.50 -33.31 6.00
CA GLN A 236 7.87 -32.71 7.28
C GLN A 236 9.38 -32.42 7.33
N ALA A 237 9.74 -31.19 7.70
CA ALA A 237 11.12 -30.81 7.91
C ALA A 237 11.70 -31.44 9.19
N GLU A 238 12.81 -32.15 9.07
CA GLU A 238 13.47 -32.85 10.17
C GLU A 238 14.74 -32.15 10.67
N ALA A 239 15.49 -31.48 9.79
CA ALA A 239 16.71 -30.78 10.16
C ALA A 239 16.98 -29.59 9.24
N SER A 240 17.41 -28.46 9.79
CA SER A 240 17.83 -27.30 9.00
C SER A 240 19.31 -27.38 8.62
N LEU A 241 19.61 -27.02 7.37
CA LEU A 241 20.96 -26.99 6.78
C LEU A 241 21.47 -25.56 6.59
N THR A 242 20.58 -24.58 6.48
CA THR A 242 20.92 -23.15 6.46
C THR A 242 20.18 -22.42 7.57
N LYS A 243 20.67 -21.24 7.96
CA LYS A 243 19.91 -20.32 8.83
C LYS A 243 19.35 -19.19 7.99
N SER A 244 18.07 -18.88 8.16
CA SER A 244 17.52 -17.65 7.61
C SER A 244 18.09 -16.45 8.35
N SER A 245 18.43 -15.40 7.60
CA SER A 245 18.76 -14.07 8.14
C SER A 245 17.60 -13.09 7.98
N ALA A 246 16.43 -13.55 7.52
CA ALA A 246 15.29 -12.70 7.26
C ALA A 246 14.61 -12.32 8.59
N GLU A 247 14.58 -11.03 8.88
CA GLU A 247 13.67 -10.51 9.90
C GLU A 247 12.22 -10.72 9.42
N PRO A 248 11.32 -11.18 10.32
CA PRO A 248 9.90 -11.27 10.01
C PRO A 248 9.33 -9.94 9.52
N GLY A 249 8.25 -10.03 8.74
CA GLY A 249 7.43 -8.88 8.42
C GLY A 249 6.99 -8.12 9.67
N LYS A 250 6.82 -6.81 9.53
CA LYS A 250 6.18 -5.98 10.56
C LYS A 250 4.77 -5.63 10.09
N PRO A 251 3.74 -5.80 10.92
CA PRO A 251 2.38 -5.47 10.52
C PRO A 251 2.24 -3.97 10.24
N VAL A 252 1.24 -3.61 9.45
CA VAL A 252 0.86 -2.21 9.21
C VAL A 252 -0.49 -1.99 9.87
N ARG A 253 -0.56 -1.12 10.88
CA ARG A 253 -1.81 -0.79 11.57
C ARG A 253 -2.51 0.39 10.90
N THR A 254 -3.79 0.21 10.60
CA THR A 254 -4.64 1.26 10.03
C THR A 254 -5.59 1.83 11.08
N THR A 255 -6.22 2.95 10.75
CA THR A 255 -7.32 3.55 11.54
C THR A 255 -8.69 3.00 11.18
N ILE A 256 -8.78 1.99 10.32
CA ILE A 256 -10.05 1.46 9.84
C ILE A 256 -10.79 0.77 10.98
N ASP A 257 -12.01 1.22 11.25
CA ASP A 257 -12.93 0.56 12.16
C ASP A 257 -13.67 -0.54 11.39
N PRO A 258 -13.56 -1.82 11.79
CA PRO A 258 -14.15 -2.92 11.05
C PRO A 258 -15.68 -2.87 10.95
N LYS A 259 -16.36 -2.27 11.94
CA LYS A 259 -17.82 -2.11 11.93
C LYS A 259 -18.24 -1.03 10.94
N VAL A 260 -17.56 0.12 10.94
CA VAL A 260 -17.81 1.20 9.97
C VAL A 260 -17.46 0.74 8.55
N GLN A 261 -16.36 0.00 8.39
CA GLN A 261 -15.95 -0.59 7.12
C GLN A 261 -16.96 -1.62 6.60
N GLY A 262 -17.51 -2.48 7.47
CA GLY A 262 -18.56 -3.42 7.11
C GLY A 262 -19.82 -2.72 6.62
N ALA A 263 -20.27 -1.68 7.33
CA ALA A 263 -21.41 -0.85 6.90
C ALA A 263 -21.15 -0.17 5.55
N ALA A 264 -19.94 0.34 5.34
CA ALA A 264 -19.53 0.97 4.09
C ALA A 264 -19.50 -0.03 2.92
N ALA A 265 -19.05 -1.27 3.15
CA ALA A 265 -19.08 -2.33 2.14
C ALA A 265 -20.54 -2.71 1.79
N ALA A 266 -21.38 -2.96 2.80
CA ALA A 266 -22.78 -3.33 2.62
C ALA A 266 -23.59 -2.27 1.85
N ALA A 267 -23.33 -0.98 2.09
CA ALA A 267 -24.00 0.10 1.37
C ALA A 267 -23.74 0.10 -0.14
N MET A 268 -22.59 -0.45 -0.57
CA MET A 268 -22.09 -0.43 -1.94
C MET A 268 -22.47 -1.68 -2.74
N GLU A 269 -23.03 -2.68 -2.07
CA GLU A 269 -23.54 -3.91 -2.68
C GLU A 269 -24.63 -3.59 -3.71
N GLY A 270 -24.69 -4.38 -4.79
CA GLY A 270 -25.77 -4.29 -5.79
C GLY A 270 -25.74 -3.08 -6.72
N LEU A 271 -24.95 -2.02 -6.44
CA LEU A 271 -24.69 -0.92 -7.39
C LEU A 271 -24.24 -1.44 -8.77
N LYS A 272 -24.26 -0.62 -9.82
CA LYS A 272 -23.74 -1.03 -11.15
C LYS A 272 -22.72 -0.04 -11.72
N VAL A 273 -22.57 1.08 -11.03
CA VAL A 273 -21.63 2.15 -11.34
C VAL A 273 -20.37 2.01 -10.50
N ASN A 274 -19.29 2.66 -10.95
CA ASN A 274 -18.13 2.84 -10.08
C ASN A 274 -18.50 3.82 -8.97
N ALA A 275 -17.98 3.58 -7.78
CA ALA A 275 -18.40 4.34 -6.61
C ALA A 275 -17.29 4.37 -5.55
N ALA A 276 -17.34 5.38 -4.70
CA ALA A 276 -16.50 5.51 -3.52
C ALA A 276 -17.35 5.91 -2.32
N LEU A 277 -17.11 5.25 -1.19
CA LEU A 277 -17.62 5.64 0.12
C LEU A 277 -16.44 5.70 1.09
N ILE A 278 -16.28 6.85 1.74
CA ILE A 278 -15.25 7.06 2.74
C ILE A 278 -15.84 7.70 3.99
N ALA A 279 -15.39 7.25 5.15
CA ALA A 279 -15.79 7.76 6.45
C ALA A 279 -14.57 8.20 7.25
N VAL A 280 -14.71 9.31 7.98
CA VAL A 280 -13.67 9.95 8.78
C VAL A 280 -14.25 10.25 10.16
N GLU A 281 -13.45 10.08 11.21
CA GLU A 281 -13.69 10.51 12.58
C GLU A 281 -13.34 12.00 12.72
N PRO A 282 -14.32 12.91 12.86
CA PRO A 282 -14.04 14.34 12.81
C PRO A 282 -13.13 14.88 13.90
N SER A 283 -13.19 14.34 15.12
CA SER A 283 -12.37 14.85 16.23
C SER A 283 -10.86 14.59 16.06
N THR A 284 -10.49 13.53 15.34
CA THR A 284 -9.09 13.07 15.19
C THR A 284 -8.56 13.18 13.76
N GLY A 285 -9.44 13.13 12.75
CA GLY A 285 -9.10 12.92 11.35
C GLY A 285 -8.86 11.45 10.97
N ASN A 286 -9.08 10.49 11.87
CA ASN A 286 -8.88 9.08 11.53
C ASN A 286 -9.83 8.64 10.41
N ILE A 287 -9.32 7.95 9.41
CA ILE A 287 -10.15 7.37 8.35
C ILE A 287 -10.71 6.06 8.87
N LEU A 288 -12.03 6.01 9.06
CA LEU A 288 -12.73 4.88 9.68
C LEU A 288 -13.13 3.81 8.67
N ALA A 289 -13.39 4.19 7.42
CA ALA A 289 -13.72 3.25 6.36
C ALA A 289 -13.34 3.79 4.98
N VAL A 290 -12.89 2.89 4.09
CA VAL A 290 -12.65 3.17 2.67
C VAL A 290 -13.22 2.01 1.85
N SER A 291 -14.23 2.30 1.04
CA SER A 291 -14.90 1.33 0.17
C SER A 291 -14.95 1.86 -1.25
N ASN A 292 -14.28 1.16 -2.17
CA ASN A 292 -14.33 1.47 -3.59
C ASN A 292 -15.03 0.36 -4.37
N ARG A 293 -15.72 0.77 -5.43
CA ARG A 293 -16.29 -0.11 -6.42
C ARG A 293 -15.85 0.27 -7.83
N PRO A 294 -15.38 -0.69 -8.65
CA PRO A 294 -14.95 -2.03 -8.25
C PRO A 294 -13.79 -1.95 -7.22
N ALA A 295 -13.55 -3.05 -6.50
CA ALA A 295 -12.53 -3.07 -5.45
C ALA A 295 -11.10 -2.98 -6.01
N GLY A 296 -10.87 -3.40 -7.26
CA GLY A 296 -9.56 -3.31 -7.92
C GLY A 296 -9.34 -1.98 -8.65
N GLY A 297 -8.08 -1.56 -8.72
CA GLY A 297 -7.64 -0.41 -9.53
C GLY A 297 -7.41 0.86 -8.71
N LEU A 298 -7.82 2.01 -9.26
CA LEU A 298 -7.68 3.30 -8.60
C LEU A 298 -8.45 3.32 -7.27
N ASN A 299 -7.77 3.68 -6.18
CA ASN A 299 -8.42 3.99 -4.91
C ASN A 299 -9.15 5.34 -5.05
N ARG A 300 -10.35 5.31 -5.65
CA ARG A 300 -11.14 6.51 -5.98
C ARG A 300 -11.43 7.36 -4.74
N ALA A 301 -11.71 6.72 -3.61
CA ALA A 301 -11.95 7.36 -2.34
C ALA A 301 -10.79 8.25 -1.87
N LEU A 302 -9.55 7.79 -2.04
CA LEU A 302 -8.34 8.51 -1.58
C LEU A 302 -7.72 9.42 -2.65
N ALA A 303 -7.67 8.95 -3.90
CA ALA A 303 -6.84 9.54 -4.96
C ALA A 303 -7.64 9.99 -6.19
N GLY A 304 -8.96 9.78 -6.20
CA GLY A 304 -9.81 10.23 -7.30
C GLY A 304 -9.81 11.77 -7.42
N GLN A 305 -9.86 12.27 -8.65
CA GLN A 305 -9.84 13.70 -8.95
C GLN A 305 -11.08 14.06 -9.75
N TYR A 306 -12.00 14.76 -9.10
CA TYR A 306 -13.30 15.05 -9.70
C TYR A 306 -13.73 16.49 -9.40
N PRO A 307 -14.52 17.11 -10.27
CA PRO A 307 -15.29 18.29 -9.87
C PRO A 307 -16.27 17.89 -8.76
N PRO A 308 -16.21 18.49 -7.56
CA PRO A 308 -17.10 18.13 -6.45
C PRO A 308 -18.55 18.59 -6.69
N GLY A 309 -18.78 19.53 -7.61
CA GLY A 309 -20.09 20.11 -7.86
C GLY A 309 -20.68 20.75 -6.59
N SER A 310 -22.00 20.65 -6.44
CA SER A 310 -22.73 21.37 -5.38
C SER A 310 -22.39 20.98 -3.94
N THR A 311 -21.58 19.94 -3.66
CA THR A 311 -21.04 19.72 -2.31
C THR A 311 -20.05 20.82 -1.92
N PHE A 312 -19.30 21.37 -2.89
CA PHE A 312 -18.34 22.45 -2.67
C PHE A 312 -18.99 23.77 -2.24
N LYS A 313 -20.31 23.92 -2.41
CA LYS A 313 -21.07 25.06 -1.88
C LYS A 313 -20.95 25.21 -0.37
N VAL A 314 -20.50 24.19 0.37
CA VAL A 314 -20.10 24.33 1.77
C VAL A 314 -18.96 25.35 1.92
N VAL A 315 -17.91 25.23 1.10
CA VAL A 315 -16.76 26.16 1.10
C VAL A 315 -17.17 27.53 0.56
N THR A 316 -17.95 27.57 -0.52
CA THR A 316 -18.48 28.83 -1.06
C THR A 316 -19.35 29.56 -0.03
N ALA A 317 -20.24 28.84 0.67
CA ALA A 317 -21.07 29.41 1.71
C ALA A 317 -20.23 29.91 2.88
N ALA A 318 -19.16 29.20 3.28
CA ALA A 318 -18.23 29.68 4.29
C ALA A 318 -17.61 31.04 3.90
N ALA A 319 -17.21 31.19 2.63
CA ALA A 319 -16.69 32.45 2.10
C ALA A 319 -17.75 33.57 2.11
N MET A 320 -18.99 33.28 1.68
CA MET A 320 -20.09 34.25 1.68
C MET A 320 -20.52 34.68 3.09
N LEU A 321 -20.59 33.74 4.03
CA LEU A 321 -20.89 34.02 5.44
C LEU A 321 -19.79 34.89 6.06
N LYS A 322 -18.52 34.58 5.79
CA LYS A 322 -17.37 35.40 6.21
C LYS A 322 -17.43 36.82 5.62
N ALA A 323 -17.97 36.97 4.41
CA ALA A 323 -18.22 38.26 3.77
C ALA A 323 -19.49 38.99 4.29
N GLY A 324 -20.15 38.46 5.33
CA GLY A 324 -21.26 39.11 6.03
C GLY A 324 -22.65 38.69 5.58
N MET A 325 -22.78 37.74 4.65
CA MET A 325 -24.07 37.15 4.30
C MET A 325 -24.62 36.36 5.50
N LYS A 326 -25.94 36.36 5.68
CA LYS A 326 -26.61 35.62 6.75
C LYS A 326 -27.49 34.52 6.17
N PRO A 327 -27.68 33.39 6.88
CA PRO A 327 -28.61 32.35 6.43
C PRO A 327 -30.05 32.85 6.18
N SER A 328 -30.45 33.92 6.88
CA SER A 328 -31.77 34.55 6.77
C SER A 328 -31.90 35.58 5.65
N ASP A 329 -30.82 35.94 4.97
CA ASP A 329 -30.87 36.93 3.88
C ASP A 329 -31.78 36.40 2.77
N VAL A 330 -32.72 37.23 2.32
CA VAL A 330 -33.62 36.89 1.22
C VAL A 330 -32.84 36.99 -0.09
N VAL A 331 -32.91 35.93 -0.89
CA VAL A 331 -32.17 35.80 -2.14
C VAL A 331 -33.03 35.22 -3.24
N GLU A 332 -32.67 35.52 -4.48
CA GLU A 332 -33.34 34.96 -5.65
C GLU A 332 -32.66 33.66 -6.11
N CYS A 333 -33.49 32.70 -6.51
CA CYS A 333 -33.06 31.48 -7.20
C CYS A 333 -33.80 31.38 -8.54
N PRO A 334 -33.44 32.22 -9.53
CA PRO A 334 -34.07 32.20 -10.84
C PRO A 334 -33.71 30.93 -11.61
N LYS A 335 -34.44 30.67 -12.69
CA LYS A 335 -34.23 29.48 -13.54
C LYS A 335 -32.82 29.46 -14.16
N PHE A 336 -32.35 30.63 -14.57
CA PHE A 336 -31.07 30.84 -15.24
C PHE A 336 -30.32 32.01 -14.62
N ALA A 337 -28.99 31.93 -14.62
CA ALA A 337 -28.09 33.05 -14.41
C ALA A 337 -27.18 33.18 -15.63
N HIS A 338 -26.80 34.41 -15.99
CA HIS A 338 -25.90 34.67 -17.10
C HIS A 338 -24.70 35.48 -16.59
N VAL A 339 -23.50 35.01 -16.91
CA VAL A 339 -22.23 35.70 -16.63
C VAL A 339 -21.47 35.72 -17.93
N ASP A 340 -21.08 36.91 -18.41
CA ASP A 340 -20.33 37.12 -19.66
C ASP A 340 -20.78 36.23 -20.84
N GLY A 341 -22.10 36.11 -21.03
CA GLY A 341 -22.72 35.30 -22.09
C GLY A 341 -22.85 33.80 -21.81
N GLN A 342 -22.22 33.27 -20.76
CA GLN A 342 -22.39 31.89 -20.31
C GLN A 342 -23.65 31.73 -19.46
N LYS A 343 -24.49 30.75 -19.82
CA LYS A 343 -25.70 30.38 -19.09
C LYS A 343 -25.39 29.34 -18.01
N PHE A 344 -25.87 29.58 -16.79
CA PHE A 344 -25.87 28.66 -15.66
C PHE A 344 -27.31 28.32 -15.27
N GLU A 345 -27.56 27.07 -14.88
CA GLU A 345 -28.89 26.60 -14.51
C GLU A 345 -28.90 25.67 -13.29
N ASN A 346 -30.08 25.56 -12.68
CA ASN A 346 -30.34 24.59 -11.63
C ASN A 346 -30.61 23.21 -12.24
N GLN A 347 -30.38 22.13 -11.48
CA GLN A 347 -30.81 20.79 -11.90
C GLN A 347 -32.31 20.80 -12.19
N ASN A 348 -32.72 20.23 -13.34
CA ASN A 348 -34.12 20.28 -13.81
C ASN A 348 -34.69 21.70 -13.92
N GLN A 349 -33.83 22.72 -13.94
CA GLN A 349 -34.17 24.13 -14.08
C GLN A 349 -35.21 24.62 -13.06
N PHE A 350 -35.17 24.09 -11.82
CA PHE A 350 -36.09 24.53 -10.77
C PHE A 350 -35.86 26.00 -10.38
N THR A 351 -36.86 26.61 -9.76
CA THR A 351 -36.76 27.91 -9.10
C THR A 351 -37.20 27.80 -7.64
N LEU A 352 -36.83 28.77 -6.82
CA LEU A 352 -37.41 28.91 -5.48
C LEU A 352 -38.38 30.10 -5.44
N PRO A 353 -39.45 30.04 -4.62
CA PRO A 353 -40.38 31.14 -4.47
C PRO A 353 -39.71 32.44 -4.00
N ALA A 354 -40.31 33.58 -4.34
CA ALA A 354 -39.90 34.87 -3.77
C ALA A 354 -39.97 34.83 -2.23
N GLY A 355 -39.01 35.48 -1.57
CA GLY A 355 -38.87 35.42 -0.11
C GLY A 355 -38.03 34.24 0.40
N SER A 356 -37.55 33.35 -0.48
CA SER A 356 -36.61 32.29 -0.10
C SER A 356 -35.30 32.86 0.45
N THR A 357 -34.74 32.20 1.44
CA THR A 357 -33.52 32.65 2.13
C THR A 357 -32.25 32.02 1.54
N PHE A 358 -31.09 32.53 1.94
CA PHE A 358 -29.80 31.90 1.65
C PHE A 358 -29.76 30.45 2.13
N LYS A 359 -30.31 30.17 3.32
CA LYS A 359 -30.47 28.82 3.85
C LYS A 359 -31.32 27.94 2.95
N ASP A 360 -32.45 28.44 2.45
CA ASP A 360 -33.32 27.65 1.55
C ASP A 360 -32.62 27.33 0.24
N SER A 361 -31.90 28.32 -0.31
CA SER A 361 -31.09 28.15 -1.52
C SER A 361 -29.95 27.15 -1.34
N PHE A 362 -29.29 27.15 -0.18
CA PHE A 362 -28.30 26.13 0.18
C PHE A 362 -28.96 24.74 0.31
N ALA A 363 -30.05 24.65 1.06
CA ALA A 363 -30.76 23.41 1.37
C ALA A 363 -31.32 22.73 0.12
N LYS A 364 -31.87 23.51 -0.83
CA LYS A 364 -32.37 23.05 -2.12
C LYS A 364 -31.31 23.02 -3.21
N SER A 365 -30.08 23.40 -2.89
CA SER A 365 -28.92 23.36 -3.78
C SER A 365 -29.05 24.23 -5.04
N CYS A 366 -29.64 25.42 -4.94
CA CYS A 366 -29.76 26.37 -6.04
C CYS A 366 -28.37 26.75 -6.59
N ASN A 367 -28.09 26.56 -7.87
CA ASN A 367 -26.85 27.01 -8.54
C ASN A 367 -26.90 28.50 -8.85
N THR A 368 -28.00 28.96 -9.41
CA THR A 368 -28.15 30.32 -9.93
C THR A 368 -28.03 31.38 -8.84
N MET A 369 -28.42 31.07 -7.59
CA MET A 369 -28.20 31.94 -6.43
C MET A 369 -26.71 32.14 -6.14
N PHE A 370 -25.90 31.07 -6.08
CA PHE A 370 -24.46 31.17 -5.82
C PHE A 370 -23.73 31.90 -6.96
N VAL A 371 -24.10 31.60 -8.21
CA VAL A 371 -23.58 32.27 -9.40
C VAL A 371 -23.95 33.76 -9.39
N GLY A 372 -25.21 34.08 -9.07
CA GLY A 372 -25.71 35.46 -9.01
C GLY A 372 -25.05 36.28 -7.90
N HIS A 373 -24.70 35.65 -6.78
CA HIS A 373 -24.03 36.29 -5.64
C HIS A 373 -22.51 36.19 -5.70
N ARG A 374 -21.90 35.77 -6.83
CA ARG A 374 -20.44 35.61 -6.97
C ARG A 374 -19.65 36.85 -6.56
N ALA A 375 -20.19 38.07 -6.76
CA ALA A 375 -19.52 39.31 -6.37
C ALA A 375 -19.28 39.43 -4.85
N LYS A 376 -19.96 38.63 -4.01
CA LYS A 376 -19.69 38.52 -2.57
C LYS A 376 -18.41 37.75 -2.25
N VAL A 377 -17.94 36.92 -3.18
CA VAL A 377 -16.71 36.12 -3.05
C VAL A 377 -15.71 36.61 -4.10
N GLY A 378 -14.73 37.41 -3.67
CA GLY A 378 -13.68 37.91 -4.58
C GLY A 378 -12.88 36.79 -5.25
N GLY A 379 -12.05 37.11 -6.25
CA GLY A 379 -11.35 36.13 -7.08
C GLY A 379 -10.48 35.10 -6.34
N SER A 380 -9.92 35.44 -5.18
CA SER A 380 -9.20 34.51 -4.29
C SER A 380 -10.04 33.94 -3.16
N ALA A 381 -11.24 34.45 -2.90
CA ALA A 381 -11.99 34.17 -1.68
C ALA A 381 -12.34 32.68 -1.52
N LEU A 382 -12.58 31.96 -2.63
CA LEU A 382 -12.81 30.52 -2.60
C LEU A 382 -11.53 29.74 -2.24
N HIS A 383 -10.39 30.15 -2.81
CA HIS A 383 -9.08 29.60 -2.47
C HIS A 383 -8.74 29.83 -0.99
N ASP A 384 -8.94 31.07 -0.52
CA ASP A 384 -8.65 31.47 0.86
C ASP A 384 -9.59 30.77 1.87
N ALA A 385 -10.85 30.55 1.50
CA ALA A 385 -11.79 29.80 2.32
C ALA A 385 -11.44 28.30 2.37
N ALA A 386 -11.00 27.72 1.24
CA ALA A 386 -10.61 26.31 1.16
C ALA A 386 -9.42 25.98 2.09
N ALA A 387 -8.55 26.95 2.35
CA ALA A 387 -7.43 26.81 3.29
C ALA A 387 -7.89 26.46 4.73
N ALA A 388 -9.06 26.94 5.17
CA ALA A 388 -9.62 26.58 6.48
C ALA A 388 -10.08 25.12 6.56
N PHE A 389 -10.28 24.48 5.41
CA PHE A 389 -10.61 23.06 5.26
C PHE A 389 -9.37 22.20 4.94
N GLY A 390 -8.16 22.78 5.05
CA GLY A 390 -6.89 22.08 4.81
C GLY A 390 -6.54 21.87 3.34
N ILE A 391 -7.28 22.46 2.41
CA ILE A 391 -7.01 22.36 0.96
C ILE A 391 -5.93 23.37 0.57
N GLY A 392 -5.04 22.98 -0.34
CA GLY A 392 -3.87 23.77 -0.75
C GLY A 392 -2.57 23.35 -0.04
N GLY A 393 -2.66 22.40 0.89
CA GLY A 393 -1.52 21.69 1.47
C GLY A 393 -1.29 20.31 0.84
N VAL A 394 -0.30 19.59 1.36
CA VAL A 394 -0.06 18.16 1.08
C VAL A 394 -0.29 17.40 2.37
N TRP A 395 -1.16 16.41 2.33
CA TRP A 395 -1.53 15.62 3.50
C TRP A 395 -0.63 14.39 3.62
N ASP A 396 -0.14 14.14 4.83
CA ASP A 396 0.58 12.91 5.15
C ASP A 396 -0.39 11.93 5.80
N VAL A 397 -1.13 11.19 4.97
CA VAL A 397 -2.20 10.28 5.40
C VAL A 397 -1.66 8.88 5.75
N GLY A 398 -0.42 8.57 5.35
CA GLY A 398 0.09 7.21 5.32
C GLY A 398 -0.24 6.48 4.02
N ASP A 399 -1.02 7.04 3.10
CA ASP A 399 -1.19 6.51 1.74
C ASP A 399 -1.04 7.63 0.70
N THR A 400 -1.09 7.28 -0.59
CA THR A 400 -1.16 8.25 -1.68
C THR A 400 -2.58 8.80 -1.77
N THR A 401 -2.71 10.12 -1.66
CA THR A 401 -3.99 10.83 -1.72
C THR A 401 -3.95 11.95 -2.76
N TYR A 402 -5.14 12.37 -3.17
CA TYR A 402 -5.34 13.66 -3.82
C TYR A 402 -6.07 14.60 -2.86
N ASP A 403 -5.36 15.65 -2.43
CA ASP A 403 -5.78 16.52 -1.31
C ASP A 403 -6.59 17.74 -1.74
N GLY A 404 -7.02 17.74 -3.01
CA GLY A 404 -7.88 18.77 -3.59
C GLY A 404 -7.13 19.97 -4.16
N SER A 405 -7.81 20.69 -5.05
CA SER A 405 -7.32 21.89 -5.70
C SER A 405 -8.46 22.90 -5.86
N VAL A 406 -8.24 24.10 -5.35
CA VAL A 406 -9.14 25.25 -5.54
C VAL A 406 -8.29 26.41 -6.08
N PRO A 407 -8.05 26.48 -7.40
CA PRO A 407 -7.25 27.55 -7.98
C PRO A 407 -7.92 28.92 -7.84
N VAL A 408 -7.12 29.98 -7.77
CA VAL A 408 -7.63 31.36 -7.88
C VAL A 408 -8.29 31.53 -9.25
N SER A 409 -9.50 32.09 -9.26
CA SER A 409 -10.28 32.25 -10.49
C SER A 409 -9.64 33.25 -11.45
N THR A 410 -9.61 32.94 -12.75
CA THR A 410 -8.95 33.77 -13.78
C THR A 410 -9.91 34.61 -14.61
N SER A 411 -11.22 34.41 -14.48
CA SER A 411 -12.28 35.18 -15.13
C SER A 411 -13.57 35.14 -14.31
N ASP A 412 -14.53 36.00 -14.64
CA ASP A 412 -15.84 36.03 -13.99
C ASP A 412 -16.65 34.74 -14.22
N ASN A 413 -16.52 34.14 -15.43
CA ASN A 413 -17.08 32.83 -15.75
C ASN A 413 -16.43 31.69 -14.95
N ASP A 414 -15.11 31.73 -14.78
CA ASP A 414 -14.38 30.75 -13.96
C ASP A 414 -14.79 30.86 -12.49
N LEU A 415 -14.91 32.09 -11.96
CA LEU A 415 -15.42 32.33 -10.61
C LEU A 415 -16.85 31.82 -10.45
N ALA A 416 -17.74 32.15 -11.40
CA ALA A 416 -19.13 31.69 -11.40
C ALA A 416 -19.23 30.17 -11.35
N ALA A 417 -18.51 29.45 -12.21
CA ALA A 417 -18.47 27.99 -12.21
C ALA A 417 -17.82 27.43 -10.93
N SER A 418 -16.77 28.07 -10.42
CA SER A 418 -16.09 27.66 -9.19
C SER A 418 -17.00 27.79 -7.96
N THR A 419 -17.89 28.78 -7.90
CA THR A 419 -18.85 28.95 -6.77
C THR A 419 -19.75 27.72 -6.56
N ILE A 420 -19.97 26.93 -7.61
CA ILE A 420 -20.78 25.71 -7.59
C ILE A 420 -19.94 24.43 -7.71
N GLY A 421 -18.62 24.52 -7.51
CA GLY A 421 -17.71 23.37 -7.50
C GLY A 421 -17.40 22.78 -8.88
N GLN A 422 -17.47 23.59 -9.93
CA GLN A 422 -17.08 23.24 -11.29
C GLN A 422 -15.82 24.01 -11.75
N ALA A 423 -15.58 24.06 -13.07
CA ALA A 423 -14.38 24.59 -13.70
C ALA A 423 -13.10 23.87 -13.23
N ARG A 424 -12.20 24.57 -12.54
CA ARG A 424 -10.90 24.02 -12.14
C ARG A 424 -10.87 23.53 -10.69
N VAL A 425 -11.99 23.59 -9.98
CA VAL A 425 -12.11 23.00 -8.64
C VAL A 425 -12.12 21.48 -8.77
N GLN A 426 -11.22 20.83 -8.04
CA GLN A 426 -11.09 19.38 -8.02
C GLN A 426 -10.94 18.87 -6.58
N ALA A 427 -11.53 17.72 -6.29
CA ALA A 427 -11.43 17.07 -4.99
C ALA A 427 -11.53 15.55 -5.11
N SER A 428 -10.98 14.87 -4.12
CA SER A 428 -11.26 13.46 -3.86
C SER A 428 -12.46 13.31 -2.91
N PRO A 429 -13.10 12.13 -2.86
CA PRO A 429 -14.07 11.80 -1.82
C PRO A 429 -13.53 11.99 -0.40
N LEU A 430 -12.23 11.72 -0.16
CA LEU A 430 -11.60 11.99 1.12
C LEU A 430 -11.65 13.48 1.48
N VAL A 431 -11.31 14.36 0.55
CA VAL A 431 -11.36 15.82 0.76
C VAL A 431 -12.79 16.26 1.09
N MET A 432 -13.76 15.72 0.37
CA MET A 432 -15.18 16.02 0.55
C MET A 432 -15.72 15.53 1.91
N ALA A 433 -15.32 14.35 2.38
CA ALA A 433 -15.60 13.89 3.74
C ALA A 433 -14.91 14.76 4.80
N SER A 434 -13.67 15.17 4.55
CA SER A 434 -12.91 16.05 5.44
C SER A 434 -13.53 17.45 5.57
N ILE A 435 -14.17 17.98 4.52
CA ILE A 435 -14.95 19.22 4.59
C ILE A 435 -16.12 19.06 5.56
N ALA A 436 -16.89 17.97 5.44
CA ALA A 436 -18.00 17.70 6.35
C ALA A 436 -17.51 17.52 7.80
N ALA A 437 -16.40 16.79 8.00
CA ALA A 437 -15.75 16.64 9.29
C ALA A 437 -15.35 18.01 9.90
N THR A 438 -14.77 18.89 9.07
CA THR A 438 -14.35 20.23 9.50
C THR A 438 -15.53 21.11 9.89
N VAL A 439 -16.69 21.00 9.24
CA VAL A 439 -17.91 21.70 9.68
C VAL A 439 -18.43 21.15 11.00
N LYS A 440 -18.41 19.82 11.18
CA LYS A 440 -18.82 19.20 12.45
C LYS A 440 -17.92 19.66 13.60
N GLU A 441 -16.61 19.60 13.42
CA GLU A 441 -15.63 19.91 14.47
C GLU A 441 -15.39 21.43 14.63
N GLY A 442 -15.63 22.22 13.58
CA GLY A 442 -15.30 23.65 13.51
C GLY A 442 -13.83 23.94 13.19
N THR A 443 -12.98 22.91 13.11
CA THR A 443 -11.58 23.03 12.72
C THR A 443 -11.13 21.82 11.91
N PHE A 444 -10.21 22.04 10.98
CA PHE A 444 -9.65 20.97 10.17
C PHE A 444 -8.74 20.06 11.00
N LYS A 445 -8.98 18.75 10.89
CA LYS A 445 -8.08 17.70 11.36
C LYS A 445 -7.62 16.92 10.14
N GLN A 446 -6.31 16.91 9.87
CA GLN A 446 -5.78 16.20 8.71
C GLN A 446 -6.18 14.73 8.77
N PRO A 447 -6.73 14.17 7.68
CA PRO A 447 -6.99 12.75 7.61
C PRO A 447 -5.74 11.89 7.87
N VAL A 448 -5.93 10.74 8.51
CA VAL A 448 -4.89 9.75 8.80
C VAL A 448 -5.44 8.36 8.56
N LEU A 449 -4.72 7.54 7.78
CA LEU A 449 -5.04 6.12 7.57
C LEU A 449 -4.04 5.19 8.26
N VAL A 450 -2.74 5.46 8.14
CA VAL A 450 -1.68 4.63 8.72
C VAL A 450 -0.84 5.50 9.67
N PRO A 451 -1.20 5.58 10.96
CA PRO A 451 -0.61 6.53 11.90
C PRO A 451 0.91 6.42 11.99
N GLU A 452 1.44 5.19 11.99
CA GLU A 452 2.88 4.93 12.09
C GLU A 452 3.68 5.41 10.86
N ALA A 453 3.02 5.60 9.71
CA ALA A 453 3.65 6.09 8.50
C ALA A 453 3.61 7.62 8.37
N VAL A 454 2.78 8.30 9.17
CA VAL A 454 2.67 9.77 9.16
C VAL A 454 3.89 10.38 9.84
N LYS A 455 4.66 11.16 9.07
CA LYS A 455 5.85 11.89 9.53
C LYS A 455 5.50 13.30 9.99
N LYS A 456 4.65 14.00 9.23
CA LYS A 456 4.25 15.37 9.55
C LYS A 456 2.85 15.67 9.03
N LYS A 457 1.92 15.88 9.95
CA LYS A 457 0.58 16.35 9.61
C LYS A 457 0.62 17.79 9.08
N HIS A 458 -0.19 18.04 8.05
CA HIS A 458 -0.53 19.36 7.58
C HIS A 458 -1.46 20.05 8.57
N GLU A 459 -1.18 21.32 8.82
CA GLU A 459 -2.06 22.21 9.58
C GLU A 459 -2.66 23.22 8.61
N ALA A 460 -3.98 23.39 8.68
CA ALA A 460 -4.68 24.41 7.90
C ALA A 460 -4.12 25.81 8.22
N THR A 461 -3.92 26.62 7.19
CA THR A 461 -3.38 27.98 7.33
C THR A 461 -4.45 29.02 7.72
N ALA A 462 -5.72 28.61 7.76
CA ALA A 462 -6.84 29.40 8.20
C ALA A 462 -7.76 28.58 9.12
N LYS A 463 -8.68 29.26 9.80
CA LYS A 463 -9.71 28.63 10.65
C LYS A 463 -11.09 29.17 10.27
N LEU A 464 -12.11 28.34 10.46
CA LEU A 464 -13.49 28.79 10.36
C LEU A 464 -13.83 29.64 11.58
N ASP A 465 -14.55 30.74 11.34
CA ASP A 465 -15.15 31.50 12.42
C ASP A 465 -16.27 30.65 13.08
N PRO A 466 -16.42 30.67 14.41
CA PRO A 466 -17.49 29.93 15.09
C PRO A 466 -18.90 30.25 14.55
N ALA A 467 -19.21 31.52 14.28
CA ALA A 467 -20.51 31.91 13.74
C ALA A 467 -20.73 31.41 12.30
N VAL A 468 -19.65 31.37 11.49
CA VAL A 468 -19.69 30.74 10.16
C VAL A 468 -19.93 29.24 10.28
N THR A 469 -19.24 28.58 11.22
CA THR A 469 -19.40 27.15 11.50
C THR A 469 -20.83 26.82 11.89
N ASP A 470 -21.42 27.55 12.83
CA ASP A 470 -22.79 27.31 13.31
C ASP A 470 -23.82 27.55 12.21
N ALA A 471 -23.64 28.58 11.38
CA ALA A 471 -24.47 28.81 10.21
C ALA A 471 -24.37 27.65 9.19
N LEU A 472 -23.17 27.12 8.93
CA LEU A 472 -22.99 25.96 8.05
C LEU A 472 -23.67 24.71 8.62
N ARG A 473 -23.59 24.48 9.95
CA ARG A 473 -24.29 23.38 10.62
C ARG A 473 -25.80 23.50 10.42
N ASP A 474 -26.41 24.65 10.71
CA ASP A 474 -27.85 24.88 10.48
C ASP A 474 -28.25 24.63 9.01
N MET A 475 -27.48 25.15 8.05
CA MET A 475 -27.78 24.98 6.62
C MET A 475 -27.60 23.52 6.13
N MET A 476 -26.59 22.80 6.63
CA MET A 476 -26.43 21.37 6.33
C MET A 476 -27.54 20.52 6.98
N ARG A 477 -28.07 20.92 8.14
CA ARG A 477 -29.25 20.28 8.74
C ARG A 477 -30.49 20.50 7.88
N ALA A 478 -30.72 21.74 7.47
CA ALA A 478 -31.83 22.12 6.59
C ALA A 478 -31.89 21.29 5.29
N THR A 479 -30.72 20.98 4.74
CA THR A 479 -30.59 20.13 3.54
C THR A 479 -31.25 18.75 3.75
N VAL A 480 -31.13 18.17 4.93
CA VAL A 480 -31.73 16.87 5.27
C VAL A 480 -33.20 17.02 5.61
N THR A 481 -33.55 17.95 6.51
CA THR A 481 -34.89 18.03 7.09
C THR A 481 -35.96 18.47 6.10
N TYR A 482 -35.62 19.34 5.15
CA TYR A 482 -36.58 19.83 4.17
C TYR A 482 -35.96 20.14 2.80
N GLY A 483 -34.66 19.90 2.61
CA GLY A 483 -33.91 20.24 1.39
C GLY A 483 -33.79 19.10 0.38
N ALA A 484 -32.66 19.08 -0.32
CA ALA A 484 -32.34 18.10 -1.36
C ALA A 484 -31.78 16.77 -0.83
N GLY A 485 -31.54 16.66 0.48
CA GLY A 485 -30.98 15.47 1.15
C GLY A 485 -32.03 14.61 1.86
N SER A 486 -33.29 14.65 1.44
CA SER A 486 -34.43 14.01 2.12
C SER A 486 -34.33 12.48 2.23
N ALA A 487 -33.43 11.84 1.47
CA ALA A 487 -33.12 10.41 1.64
C ALA A 487 -32.59 10.07 3.06
N LEU A 488 -32.07 11.09 3.77
CA LEU A 488 -31.57 10.95 5.14
C LEU A 488 -32.60 11.33 6.22
N THR A 489 -33.82 11.71 5.82
CA THR A 489 -34.89 12.02 6.77
C THR A 489 -35.27 10.77 7.58
N GLY A 490 -35.34 10.91 8.91
CA GLY A 490 -35.68 9.81 9.82
C GLY A 490 -34.53 8.84 10.10
N ILE A 491 -33.34 9.05 9.54
CA ILE A 491 -32.13 8.32 9.95
C ILE A 491 -31.71 8.77 11.36
N PRO A 492 -31.43 7.83 12.29
CA PRO A 492 -30.91 8.17 13.62
C PRO A 492 -29.56 8.92 13.58
N GLY A 493 -29.23 9.59 14.69
CA GLY A 493 -27.96 10.31 14.86
C GLY A 493 -27.94 11.76 14.35
N GLU A 494 -29.08 12.27 13.88
CA GLU A 494 -29.25 13.63 13.36
C GLU A 494 -28.28 13.98 12.20
N PRO A 495 -28.45 13.38 11.01
CA PRO A 495 -27.58 13.66 9.88
C PRO A 495 -27.63 15.14 9.44
N HIS A 496 -26.46 15.66 9.12
CA HIS A 496 -26.26 16.95 8.46
C HIS A 496 -25.55 16.68 7.14
N ALA A 497 -26.00 17.28 6.04
CA ALA A 497 -25.48 16.88 4.74
C ALA A 497 -25.51 17.98 3.68
N LYS A 498 -24.80 17.72 2.58
CA LYS A 498 -24.91 18.46 1.34
C LYS A 498 -24.87 17.50 0.14
N THR A 499 -25.82 17.65 -0.78
CA THR A 499 -25.83 16.93 -2.05
C THR A 499 -25.01 17.65 -3.12
N GLY A 500 -24.51 16.90 -4.09
CA GLY A 500 -23.83 17.43 -5.26
C GLY A 500 -24.16 16.66 -6.53
N THR A 501 -24.24 17.40 -7.63
CA THR A 501 -24.26 16.87 -8.99
C THR A 501 -23.20 17.65 -9.75
N ALA A 502 -22.28 16.96 -10.41
CA ALA A 502 -21.22 17.56 -11.20
C ALA A 502 -21.28 17.05 -12.64
N GLU A 503 -21.43 17.98 -13.59
CA GLU A 503 -21.52 17.67 -15.01
C GLU A 503 -20.12 17.45 -15.60
N PHE A 504 -19.99 16.50 -16.53
CA PHE A 504 -18.74 16.23 -17.24
C PHE A 504 -19.00 15.71 -18.67
N GLY A 505 -17.95 15.76 -19.49
CA GLY A 505 -18.01 15.36 -20.89
C GLY A 505 -18.71 16.38 -21.80
N GLU A 506 -18.84 16.03 -23.08
CA GLU A 506 -19.41 16.90 -24.12
C GLU A 506 -20.84 16.49 -24.55
N GLU A 507 -21.39 15.46 -23.92
CA GLU A 507 -22.70 14.88 -24.23
C GLU A 507 -23.86 15.81 -23.87
N LYS A 508 -25.04 15.61 -24.50
CA LYS A 508 -26.26 16.40 -24.26
C LYS A 508 -27.46 15.47 -24.04
N PRO A 509 -28.05 15.42 -22.83
CA PRO A 509 -27.61 16.12 -21.62
C PRO A 509 -26.23 15.63 -21.14
N PRO A 510 -25.46 16.44 -20.40
CA PRO A 510 -24.16 16.05 -19.90
C PRO A 510 -24.27 14.89 -18.92
N ARG A 511 -23.22 14.06 -18.87
CA ARG A 511 -23.09 13.00 -17.87
C ARG A 511 -22.83 13.62 -16.50
N THR A 512 -23.19 12.91 -15.43
CA THR A 512 -23.13 13.49 -14.08
C THR A 512 -22.56 12.55 -13.03
N HIS A 513 -21.66 13.08 -12.20
CA HIS A 513 -21.25 12.45 -10.95
C HIS A 513 -22.22 12.82 -9.83
N ALA A 514 -22.70 11.81 -9.10
CA ALA A 514 -23.55 12.02 -7.93
C ALA A 514 -22.70 12.05 -6.67
N TRP A 515 -22.91 13.07 -5.84
CA TRP A 515 -22.20 13.27 -4.59
C TRP A 515 -23.16 13.45 -3.43
N MET A 516 -22.77 12.92 -2.27
CA MET A 516 -23.33 13.36 -1.01
C MET A 516 -22.26 13.33 0.07
N ILE A 517 -22.13 14.44 0.81
CA ILE A 517 -21.29 14.53 2.00
C ILE A 517 -22.16 14.77 3.22
N GLY A 518 -21.70 14.33 4.37
CA GLY A 518 -22.38 14.64 5.61
C GLY A 518 -21.64 14.20 6.85
N TYR A 519 -22.24 14.48 7.99
CA TYR A 519 -21.80 14.00 9.29
C TYR A 519 -23.01 13.68 10.16
N GLN A 520 -22.81 12.83 11.17
CA GLN A 520 -23.79 12.57 12.21
C GLN A 520 -23.65 13.62 13.32
N GLY A 521 -24.75 14.19 13.80
CA GLY A 521 -24.74 15.08 14.96
C GLY A 521 -24.38 14.32 16.23
N GLY A 522 -25.01 13.17 16.45
CA GLY A 522 -24.91 12.37 17.66
C GLY A 522 -23.73 11.40 17.76
N SER A 523 -22.91 11.25 16.72
CA SER A 523 -21.72 10.36 16.74
C SER A 523 -20.54 10.97 16.00
N ASP A 524 -19.32 10.54 16.31
CA ASP A 524 -18.08 11.10 15.73
C ASP A 524 -17.80 10.55 14.32
N LEU A 525 -18.70 10.86 13.38
CA LEU A 525 -18.68 10.33 12.03
C LEU A 525 -18.99 11.41 10.99
N ALA A 526 -18.08 11.60 10.04
CA ALA A 526 -18.31 12.27 8.77
C ALA A 526 -18.05 11.32 7.61
N TRP A 527 -18.65 11.60 6.45
CA TRP A 527 -18.62 10.69 5.32
C TRP A 527 -18.80 11.41 3.99
N CYS A 528 -18.38 10.73 2.93
CA CYS A 528 -18.67 11.08 1.54
C CYS A 528 -19.08 9.81 0.78
N VAL A 529 -20.14 9.93 -0.01
CA VAL A 529 -20.55 8.98 -1.04
C VAL A 529 -20.42 9.65 -2.40
N MET A 530 -19.81 8.94 -3.33
CA MET A 530 -19.61 9.41 -4.69
C MET A 530 -19.86 8.29 -5.70
N LEU A 531 -20.65 8.57 -6.73
CA LEU A 531 -20.97 7.64 -7.81
C LEU A 531 -20.51 8.22 -9.16
N GLU A 532 -19.63 7.51 -9.87
CA GLU A 532 -19.21 7.91 -11.22
C GLU A 532 -20.37 7.69 -12.18
N ASP A 533 -20.67 8.67 -13.03
CA ASP A 533 -21.80 8.58 -13.96
C ASP A 533 -23.12 8.12 -13.28
N GLY A 534 -23.29 8.56 -12.03
CA GLY A 534 -24.28 8.03 -11.11
C GLY A 534 -25.53 8.88 -10.97
N GLY A 535 -25.70 9.91 -11.79
CA GLY A 535 -26.89 10.76 -11.75
C GLY A 535 -26.83 11.87 -10.70
N SER A 536 -27.85 11.97 -9.85
CA SER A 536 -28.06 13.06 -8.91
C SER A 536 -27.61 12.74 -7.49
N GLY A 537 -26.95 13.69 -6.82
CA GLY A 537 -26.53 13.52 -5.43
C GLY A 537 -27.65 13.15 -4.46
N GLY A 538 -28.84 13.72 -4.61
CA GLY A 538 -29.97 13.45 -3.72
C GLY A 538 -30.69 12.13 -4.02
N ALA A 539 -30.91 11.83 -5.30
CA ALA A 539 -31.70 10.67 -5.72
C ALA A 539 -30.89 9.38 -5.79
N ASP A 540 -29.57 9.47 -6.04
CA ASP A 540 -28.72 8.30 -6.29
C ASP A 540 -27.68 8.10 -5.18
N ALA A 541 -26.90 9.14 -4.83
CA ALA A 541 -25.91 9.03 -3.74
C ALA A 541 -26.58 9.04 -2.34
N GLY A 542 -27.67 9.78 -2.18
CA GLY A 542 -28.44 9.86 -0.93
C GLY A 542 -28.94 8.51 -0.40
N PRO A 543 -29.57 7.66 -1.21
CA PRO A 543 -29.96 6.31 -0.78
C PRO A 543 -28.78 5.41 -0.39
N VAL A 544 -27.62 5.55 -1.02
CA VAL A 544 -26.41 4.80 -0.61
C VAL A 544 -25.94 5.27 0.76
N ALA A 545 -25.90 6.58 1.00
CA ALA A 545 -25.59 7.15 2.31
C ALA A 545 -26.59 6.70 3.38
N ALA A 546 -27.89 6.67 3.06
CA ALA A 546 -28.93 6.18 3.96
C ALA A 546 -28.72 4.70 4.32
N ARG A 547 -28.35 3.85 3.36
CA ARG A 547 -27.99 2.44 3.62
C ARG A 547 -26.78 2.32 4.53
N PHE A 548 -25.72 3.10 4.26
CA PHE A 548 -24.52 3.13 5.10
C PHE A 548 -24.86 3.49 6.54
N LEU A 549 -25.57 4.59 6.76
CA LEU A 549 -25.91 5.05 8.10
C LEU A 549 -26.84 4.10 8.86
N LYS A 550 -27.74 3.39 8.16
CA LYS A 550 -28.60 2.34 8.77
C LYS A 550 -27.85 1.05 9.11
N ALA A 551 -26.76 0.78 8.40
CA ALA A 551 -25.94 -0.41 8.61
C ALA A 551 -24.87 -0.22 9.71
N LEU A 552 -24.70 1.00 10.20
CA LEU A 552 -23.85 1.25 11.36
C LEU A 552 -24.45 0.55 12.59
N PRO A 553 -23.60 -0.02 13.46
CA PRO A 553 -24.06 -0.54 14.73
C PRO A 553 -24.62 0.61 15.58
N ASP A 554 -25.61 0.30 16.43
CA ASP A 554 -26.10 1.25 17.42
C ASP A 554 -24.92 1.76 18.26
N ALA A 555 -24.93 3.06 18.56
CA ALA A 555 -24.01 3.66 19.51
C ALA A 555 -24.39 3.17 20.92
N GLY A 556 -23.98 1.95 21.24
CA GLY A 556 -24.15 1.34 22.55
C GLY A 556 -23.34 2.02 23.64
#